data_AF-A0A9E5QYT8-F1
#
_entry.id   AF-A0A9E5QYT8-F1
#
_cell.length_a   1.000
_cell.length_b   1.000
_cell.length_c   1.000
_cell.angle_alpha   90.00
_cell.angle_beta   90.00
_cell.angle_gamma   90.00
#
_symmetry.space_group_name_H-M   'P 1'
#
loop_
_entity.id
_entity.type
_entity.pdbx_description
1 polymer ?
#
loop_
_entity_poly.entity_id
_entity_poly.type
_entity_poly.pdbx_seq_one_letter_code
_entity_poly.pdbx_strand_id
1 'polypeptide(L)'
;MVQLLIDLHLAEAKIIERRYREQDSAHWDYHQEEKKIFRLYRVDSSQYAQSYAFYAKNAEQLKQIYAAVVDSLSYRENIARNESPNPKQKSAPTTDGSLTPPPSRELVPRSIDSVLANPAEVRQLPDSLRRLRKRRLQELRPQNKPR
;
A
#
# COMPACT_ATOMS: atom_id res chain seq x y z
N MET A 1 4.55 16.36 15.99
CA MET A 1 3.25 15.73 15.70
C MET A 1 3.36 14.60 14.68
N VAL A 2 3.84 14.85 13.45
CA VAL A 2 3.92 13.82 12.37
C VAL A 2 4.60 12.51 12.81
N GLN A 3 5.82 12.56 13.35
CA GLN A 3 6.55 11.35 13.78
C GLN A 3 5.82 10.57 14.87
N LEU A 4 5.21 11.27 15.84
CA LEU A 4 4.41 10.65 16.89
C LEU A 4 3.20 9.90 16.32
N LEU A 5 2.50 10.48 15.33
CA LEU A 5 1.37 9.82 14.66
C LEU A 5 1.81 8.61 13.83
N ILE A 6 2.96 8.70 13.14
CA ILE A 6 3.54 7.57 12.42
C ILE A 6 3.77 6.39 13.37
N ASP A 7 4.42 6.63 14.51
CA ASP A 7 4.72 5.56 15.47
C ASP A 7 3.46 5.01 16.14
N LEU A 8 2.46 5.86 16.40
CA LEU A 8 1.17 5.44 16.94
C LEU A 8 0.43 4.49 15.97
N HIS A 9 0.36 4.85 14.69
CA HIS A 9 -0.23 3.99 13.66
C HIS A 9 0.55 2.70 13.42
N LEU A 10 1.88 2.73 13.53
CA LEU A 10 2.69 1.52 13.46
C LEU A 10 2.45 0.60 14.66
N ALA A 11 2.28 1.15 15.87
CA ALA A 11 1.91 0.38 17.05
C ALA A 11 0.52 -0.25 16.90
N GLU A 12 -0.45 0.50 16.39
CA GLU A 12 -1.79 0.00 16.09
C GLU A 12 -1.74 -1.15 15.07
N ALA A 13 -1.03 -0.98 13.96
CA ALA A 13 -0.85 -2.01 12.94
C ALA A 13 -0.21 -3.28 13.49
N LYS A 14 0.82 -3.15 14.33
CA LYS A 14 1.48 -4.27 15.02
C LYS A 14 0.52 -5.05 15.92
N ILE A 15 -0.42 -4.38 16.56
CA ILE A 15 -1.41 -5.02 17.46
C ILE A 15 -2.49 -5.73 16.66
N ILE A 16 -2.93 -5.14 15.55
CA ILE A 16 -3.85 -5.79 14.60
C ILE A 16 -3.20 -7.06 14.03
N GLU A 17 -1.92 -7.01 13.67
CA GLU A 17 -1.18 -8.16 13.13
C GLU A 17 -1.09 -9.34 14.12
N ARG A 18 -1.06 -9.06 15.43
CA ARG A 18 -0.99 -10.09 16.48
C ARG A 18 -2.26 -10.95 16.62
N ARG A 19 -3.38 -10.55 16.00
CA ARG A 19 -4.64 -11.32 15.97
C ARG A 19 -5.10 -11.79 17.36
N TYR A 20 -5.20 -10.85 18.30
CA TYR A 20 -5.75 -11.11 19.62
C TYR A 20 -7.15 -11.77 19.53
N ARG A 21 -7.40 -12.75 20.40
CA ARG A 21 -8.71 -13.41 20.51
C ARG A 21 -9.75 -12.51 21.17
N GLU A 22 -9.31 -11.72 22.14
CA GLU A 22 -10.14 -10.83 22.96
C GLU A 22 -9.77 -9.37 22.69
N GLN A 23 -10.77 -8.51 22.55
CA GLN A 23 -10.58 -7.09 22.26
C GLN A 23 -9.92 -6.34 23.43
N ASP A 24 -10.29 -6.69 24.67
CA ASP A 24 -9.75 -6.05 25.87
C ASP A 24 -8.24 -6.27 25.99
N SER A 25 -7.77 -7.46 25.63
CA SER A 25 -6.34 -7.78 25.58
C SER A 25 -5.58 -6.95 24.55
N ALA A 26 -6.17 -6.77 23.35
CA ALA A 26 -5.58 -5.92 22.31
C ALA A 26 -5.52 -4.45 22.75
N HIS A 27 -6.59 -3.97 23.40
CA HIS A 27 -6.66 -2.60 23.89
C HIS A 27 -5.62 -2.34 24.98
N TRP A 28 -5.47 -3.28 25.93
CA TRP A 28 -4.45 -3.17 26.96
C TRP A 28 -3.03 -3.11 26.38
N ASP A 29 -2.70 -3.98 25.41
CA ASP A 29 -1.38 -3.97 24.76
C ASP A 29 -1.14 -2.64 24.02
N TYR A 30 -2.18 -2.12 23.34
CA TYR A 30 -2.14 -0.80 22.69
C TYR A 30 -1.84 0.31 23.67
N HIS A 31 -2.53 0.35 24.81
CA HIS A 31 -2.27 1.34 25.85
C HIS A 31 -0.84 1.29 26.38
N GLN A 32 -0.24 0.10 26.48
CA GLN A 32 1.15 -0.01 26.90
C GLN A 32 2.12 0.53 25.86
N GLU A 33 1.89 0.25 24.57
CA GLU A 33 2.71 0.79 23.48
C GLU A 33 2.53 2.30 23.32
N GLU A 34 1.30 2.82 23.38
CA GLU A 34 1.03 4.27 23.37
C GLU A 34 1.79 5.00 24.48
N LYS A 35 1.76 4.49 25.71
CA LYS A 35 2.53 5.05 26.83
C LYS A 35 4.04 5.00 26.61
N LYS A 36 4.57 4.01 25.89
CA LYS A 36 6.00 3.97 25.52
C LYS A 36 6.32 5.07 24.51
N ILE A 37 5.48 5.24 23.49
CA ILE A 37 5.63 6.26 22.46
C ILE A 37 5.56 7.66 23.09
N PHE A 38 4.58 7.93 23.94
CA PHE A 38 4.45 9.22 24.62
C PHE A 38 5.69 9.56 25.47
N ARG A 39 6.26 8.58 26.16
CA ARG A 39 7.53 8.74 26.88
C ARG A 39 8.71 9.04 25.96
N LEU A 40 8.81 8.37 24.81
CA LEU A 40 9.86 8.60 23.82
C LEU A 40 9.85 10.04 23.30
N TYR A 41 8.66 10.55 22.99
CA TYR A 41 8.48 11.91 22.49
C TYR A 41 8.36 12.98 23.58
N ARG A 42 8.38 12.58 24.87
CA ARG A 42 8.19 13.46 26.04
C ARG A 42 6.89 14.28 25.95
N VAL A 43 5.82 13.64 25.50
CA VAL A 43 4.49 14.23 25.35
C VAL A 43 3.54 13.58 26.35
N ASP A 44 2.72 14.38 27.03
CA ASP A 44 1.62 13.85 27.84
C ASP A 44 0.34 13.66 27.01
N SER A 45 -0.55 12.78 27.46
CA SER A 45 -1.83 12.51 26.78
C SER A 45 -2.68 13.78 26.64
N SER A 46 -2.65 14.65 27.65
CA SER A 46 -3.34 15.94 27.64
C SER A 46 -2.79 16.90 26.57
N GLN A 47 -1.46 16.98 26.43
CA GLN A 47 -0.77 17.80 25.44
C GLN A 47 -1.04 17.28 24.02
N TYR A 48 -1.05 15.96 23.84
CA TYR A 48 -1.43 15.34 22.57
C TYR A 48 -2.88 15.69 22.20
N ALA A 49 -3.82 15.53 23.12
CA ALA A 49 -5.24 15.86 22.89
C ALA A 49 -5.44 17.34 22.55
N GLN A 50 -4.75 18.25 23.24
CA GLN A 50 -4.77 19.68 22.93
C GLN A 50 -4.22 19.98 21.53
N SER A 51 -3.09 19.37 21.18
CA SER A 51 -2.48 19.53 19.86
C SER A 51 -3.40 19.01 18.76
N TYR A 52 -4.01 17.84 18.98
CA TYR A 52 -4.96 17.26 18.04
C TYR A 52 -6.21 18.15 17.88
N ALA A 53 -6.78 18.63 18.98
CA ALA A 53 -7.93 19.55 18.96
C ALA A 53 -7.60 20.88 18.24
N PHE A 54 -6.37 21.39 18.38
CA PHE A 54 -5.91 22.56 17.64
C PHE A 54 -5.90 22.29 16.14
N TYR A 55 -5.31 21.18 15.67
CA TYR A 55 -5.28 20.87 14.25
C TYR A 55 -6.65 20.47 13.69
N ALA A 56 -7.53 19.85 14.48
CA ALA A 56 -8.91 19.58 14.09
C ALA A 56 -9.70 20.85 13.73
N LYS A 57 -9.39 21.99 14.36
CA LYS A 57 -9.95 23.30 14.02
C LYS A 57 -9.27 23.95 12.80
N ASN A 58 -8.07 23.49 12.44
CA ASN A 58 -7.25 24.00 11.34
C ASN A 58 -7.10 22.92 10.25
N ALA A 59 -8.17 22.68 9.50
CA ALA A 59 -8.27 21.55 8.56
C ALA A 59 -7.10 21.49 7.54
N GLU A 60 -6.65 22.63 7.02
CA GLU A 60 -5.51 22.67 6.07
C GLU A 60 -4.20 22.18 6.70
N GLN A 61 -3.91 22.59 7.94
CA GLN A 61 -2.72 22.13 8.65
C GLN A 61 -2.82 20.64 9.00
N LEU A 62 -4.01 20.18 9.41
CA LEU A 62 -4.24 18.76 9.68
C LEU A 62 -4.04 17.91 8.42
N LYS A 63 -4.52 18.39 7.27
CA LYS A 63 -4.33 17.73 5.97
C LYS A 63 -2.85 17.61 5.62
N GLN A 64 -2.05 18.65 5.83
CA GLN A 64 -0.60 18.60 5.59
C GLN A 64 0.10 17.60 6.50
N ILE A 65 -0.28 17.56 7.79
CA ILE A 65 0.25 16.57 8.74
C ILE A 65 -0.07 15.15 8.26
N TYR A 66 -1.34 14.87 7.93
CA TYR A 66 -1.74 13.54 7.46
C TYR A 66 -1.12 13.15 6.12
N ALA A 67 -0.96 14.10 5.18
CA ALA A 67 -0.24 13.84 3.93
C ALA A 67 1.19 13.35 4.20
N ALA A 68 1.93 14.05 5.07
CA ALA A 68 3.28 13.65 5.45
C ALA A 68 3.33 12.27 6.16
N VAL A 69 2.32 11.94 6.98
CA VAL A 69 2.19 10.62 7.63
C VAL A 69 1.99 9.53 6.56
N VAL A 70 1.05 9.72 5.65
CA VAL A 70 0.73 8.75 4.59
C VAL A 70 1.93 8.55 3.65
N ASP A 71 2.60 9.63 3.25
CA ASP A 71 3.78 9.57 2.40
C ASP A 71 4.92 8.78 3.08
N SER A 72 5.14 9.04 4.37
CA SER A 72 6.17 8.35 5.16
C SER A 72 5.89 6.85 5.32
N LEU A 73 4.62 6.48 5.58
CA LEU A 73 4.22 5.08 5.70
C LEU A 73 4.31 4.35 4.36
N SER A 74 3.86 5.00 3.27
CA SER A 74 3.93 4.44 1.91
C SER A 74 5.37 4.23 1.48
N TYR A 75 6.27 5.17 1.79
CA TYR A 75 7.69 5.04 1.53
C TYR A 75 8.30 3.83 2.25
N ARG A 76 8.02 3.67 3.55
CA ARG A 76 8.49 2.53 4.35
C ARG A 76 7.95 1.20 3.83
N GLU A 77 6.68 1.16 3.44
CA GLU A 77 6.07 -0.04 2.85
C GLU A 77 6.76 -0.43 1.53
N ASN A 78 7.01 0.54 0.65
CA ASN A 78 7.68 0.28 -0.63
C ASN A 78 9.11 -0.24 -0.43
N ILE A 79 9.87 0.30 0.54
CA ILE A 79 11.18 -0.23 0.91
C ILE A 79 11.07 -1.67 1.40
N ALA A 80 10.19 -1.94 2.36
CA ALA A 80 10.03 -3.27 2.93
C ALA A 80 9.65 -4.33 1.88
N ARG A 81 8.84 -3.94 0.89
CA ARG A 81 8.49 -4.79 -0.26
C ARG A 81 9.67 -5.05 -1.20
N ASN A 82 10.48 -4.03 -1.47
CA ASN A 82 11.61 -4.12 -2.39
C ASN A 82 12.84 -4.83 -1.78
N GLU A 83 13.02 -4.75 -0.46
CA GLU A 83 14.10 -5.41 0.28
C GLU A 83 13.81 -6.90 0.58
N SER A 84 12.56 -7.36 0.42
CA SER A 84 12.22 -8.77 0.52
C SER A 84 12.79 -9.53 -0.70
N PRO A 85 13.79 -10.43 -0.56
CA PRO A 85 14.36 -11.12 -1.71
C PRO A 85 13.33 -12.07 -2.31
N ASN A 86 12.76 -11.67 -3.45
CA ASN A 86 11.99 -12.58 -4.30
C ASN A 86 12.98 -13.55 -4.99
N PRO A 87 12.92 -14.88 -4.79
CA PRO A 87 13.84 -15.84 -5.41
C PRO A 87 13.65 -16.02 -6.93
N LYS A 88 12.97 -15.10 -7.62
CA LYS A 88 12.67 -15.19 -9.06
C LYS A 88 12.96 -13.91 -9.84
N GLN A 89 14.11 -13.29 -9.64
CA GLN A 89 14.70 -12.40 -10.65
C GLN A 89 16.21 -12.60 -10.72
N LYS A 90 16.65 -13.76 -11.23
CA LYS A 90 17.93 -13.87 -11.93
C LYS A 90 17.69 -13.50 -13.39
N SER A 91 17.93 -12.24 -13.72
CA SER A 91 18.42 -11.85 -15.04
C SER A 91 19.52 -10.83 -14.79
N ALA A 92 20.75 -11.27 -15.08
CA ALA A 92 22.00 -10.68 -14.64
C ALA A 92 22.21 -9.22 -15.11
N PRO A 93 23.04 -8.43 -14.39
CA PRO A 93 23.70 -7.27 -14.95
C PRO A 93 25.00 -7.72 -15.61
N THR A 94 25.13 -7.55 -16.93
CA THR A 94 26.44 -7.59 -17.60
C THR A 94 26.74 -6.19 -18.12
N THR A 95 27.71 -5.55 -17.47
CA THR A 95 28.39 -4.33 -17.91
C THR A 95 29.30 -4.67 -19.09
N ASP A 96 29.10 -4.04 -20.26
CA ASP A 96 30.10 -3.16 -20.89
C ASP A 96 29.60 -2.62 -22.24
N GLY A 97 30.00 -1.38 -22.55
CA GLY A 97 29.41 -0.55 -23.59
C GLY A 97 29.86 -0.84 -25.03
N SER A 98 29.00 -0.46 -25.98
CA SER A 98 29.36 -0.04 -27.33
C SER A 98 28.20 0.72 -27.98
N LEU A 99 28.56 1.75 -28.74
CA LEU A 99 27.75 2.74 -29.46
C LEU A 99 26.52 2.19 -30.19
N THR A 100 25.37 2.88 -30.04
CA THR A 100 24.52 3.48 -31.09
C THR A 100 23.15 3.84 -30.47
N PRO A 101 22.51 4.98 -30.79
CA PRO A 101 21.15 5.24 -30.33
C PRO A 101 20.14 4.79 -31.40
N PRO A 102 19.20 3.88 -31.11
CA PRO A 102 18.00 3.70 -31.91
C PRO A 102 16.77 4.28 -31.19
N PRO A 103 15.69 4.51 -31.94
CA PRO A 103 14.87 5.71 -31.83
C PRO A 103 13.85 5.65 -30.68
N SER A 104 13.44 6.84 -30.25
CA SER A 104 12.29 7.13 -29.39
C SER A 104 11.19 6.08 -29.51
N ARG A 105 11.16 5.15 -28.55
CA ARG A 105 10.07 4.18 -28.41
C ARG A 105 9.01 4.84 -27.57
N GLU A 106 8.04 5.46 -28.25
CA GLU A 106 6.81 5.94 -27.65
C GLU A 106 6.28 4.90 -26.64
N LEU A 107 6.03 5.37 -25.42
CA LEU A 107 5.27 4.64 -24.42
C LEU A 107 3.84 4.49 -24.94
N VAL A 108 3.61 3.47 -25.76
CA VAL A 108 2.26 3.00 -26.05
C VAL A 108 1.73 2.38 -24.75
N PRO A 109 0.63 2.87 -24.16
CA PRO A 109 0.05 2.22 -23.00
C PRO A 109 -0.38 0.81 -23.40
N ARG A 110 0.22 -0.20 -22.76
CA ARG A 110 -0.21 -1.59 -22.94
C ARG A 110 -1.64 -1.71 -22.42
N SER A 111 -2.59 -1.77 -23.35
CA SER A 111 -4.00 -2.00 -23.08
C SER A 111 -4.16 -3.27 -22.23
N ILE A 112 -5.02 -3.18 -21.21
CA ILE A 112 -5.38 -4.26 -20.27
C ILE A 112 -5.78 -5.56 -20.99
N ASP A 113 -6.21 -5.44 -22.24
CA ASP A 113 -6.61 -6.54 -23.12
C ASP A 113 -5.46 -7.52 -23.42
N SER A 114 -4.20 -7.07 -23.38
CA SER A 114 -3.03 -7.93 -23.64
C SER A 114 -2.72 -8.92 -22.50
N VAL A 115 -3.07 -8.58 -21.25
CA VAL A 115 -2.89 -9.45 -20.07
C VAL A 115 -3.95 -10.55 -20.02
N LEU A 116 -5.11 -10.33 -20.65
CA LEU A 116 -6.26 -11.26 -20.62
C LEU A 116 -6.09 -12.49 -21.54
N ALA A 117 -5.05 -12.53 -22.37
CA ALA A 117 -4.82 -13.58 -23.36
C ALA A 117 -4.05 -14.81 -22.82
N ASN A 118 -3.33 -14.71 -21.70
CA ASN A 118 -2.46 -15.79 -21.23
C ASN A 118 -3.17 -16.73 -20.22
N PRO A 119 -3.42 -18.01 -20.53
CA PRO A 119 -4.17 -18.93 -19.66
C PRO A 119 -3.42 -19.32 -18.38
N ALA A 120 -2.09 -19.17 -18.35
CA ALA A 120 -1.25 -19.52 -17.20
C ALA A 120 -1.39 -18.53 -16.02
N GLU A 121 -1.60 -17.24 -16.30
CA GLU A 121 -1.70 -16.19 -15.26
C GLU A 121 -3.08 -16.12 -14.59
N VAL A 122 -4.09 -16.73 -15.21
CA VAL A 122 -5.49 -16.76 -14.72
C VAL A 122 -5.62 -17.52 -13.40
N ARG A 123 -4.75 -18.51 -13.21
CA ARG A 123 -4.72 -19.35 -12.01
C ARG A 123 -4.25 -18.60 -10.76
N GLN A 124 -3.62 -17.43 -10.90
CA GLN A 124 -3.15 -16.62 -9.78
C GLN A 124 -4.01 -15.37 -9.52
N LEU A 125 -5.07 -15.14 -10.30
CA LEU A 125 -5.96 -13.98 -10.10
C LEU A 125 -6.87 -14.15 -8.87
N PRO A 126 -7.06 -13.08 -8.07
CA PRO A 126 -8.10 -12.99 -7.05
C PRO A 126 -9.50 -13.28 -7.61
N ASP A 127 -10.38 -13.88 -6.81
CA ASP A 127 -11.71 -14.32 -7.25
C ASP A 127 -12.60 -13.18 -7.76
N SER A 128 -12.42 -11.96 -7.25
CA SER A 128 -13.11 -10.76 -7.73
C SER A 128 -12.80 -10.46 -9.20
N LEU A 129 -11.54 -10.62 -9.63
CA LEU A 129 -11.10 -10.37 -11.01
C LEU A 129 -11.47 -11.52 -11.95
N ARG A 130 -11.52 -12.75 -11.45
CA ARG A 130 -12.05 -13.89 -12.21
C ARG A 130 -13.53 -13.72 -12.55
N ARG A 131 -14.32 -13.22 -11.60
CA ARG A 131 -15.74 -12.92 -11.82
C ARG A 131 -15.94 -11.79 -12.82
N LEU A 132 -15.12 -10.74 -12.73
CA LEU A 132 -15.16 -9.61 -13.67
C LEU A 132 -14.81 -10.05 -15.10
N ARG A 133 -13.80 -10.89 -15.27
CA ARG A 133 -13.47 -11.48 -16.57
C ARG A 133 -14.62 -12.31 -17.15
N LYS A 134 -15.28 -13.14 -16.33
CA LYS A 134 -16.41 -13.97 -16.78
C LYS A 134 -17.56 -13.12 -17.32
N ARG A 135 -17.86 -11.98 -16.67
CA ARG A 135 -18.84 -11.01 -17.16
C ARG A 135 -18.41 -10.36 -18.47
N ARG A 136 -17.16 -9.89 -18.55
CA ARG A 136 -16.62 -9.24 -19.75
C ARG A 136 -16.57 -10.19 -20.97
N LEU A 137 -16.34 -11.49 -20.75
CA LEU A 137 -16.40 -12.51 -21.81
C LEU A 137 -17.84 -12.78 -22.31
N GLN A 138 -18.85 -12.61 -21.44
CA GLN A 138 -20.25 -12.71 -21.82
C GLN A 138 -20.70 -11.51 -22.65
N GLU A 139 -20.17 -10.32 -22.37
CA GLU A 139 -20.42 -9.09 -23.13
C GLU A 139 -19.77 -9.11 -24.52
N LEU A 140 -18.63 -9.78 -24.67
CA LEU A 140 -17.91 -9.93 -25.94
C LEU A 140 -18.45 -11.05 -26.85
N ARG A 141 -19.51 -11.77 -26.45
CA ARG A 141 -20.18 -12.72 -27.36
C ARG A 141 -20.92 -11.92 -28.45
N PRO A 142 -20.54 -12.06 -29.73
CA PRO A 142 -21.29 -11.40 -30.80
C PRO A 142 -22.71 -11.97 -30.85
N GLN A 143 -23.70 -11.07 -30.86
CA GLN A 143 -25.09 -11.36 -31.24
C GLN A 143 -25.11 -11.74 -32.73
N ASN A 144 -24.70 -12.97 -33.06
CA ASN A 144 -24.87 -13.51 -34.39
C ASN A 144 -26.29 -14.08 -34.48
N LYS A 145 -27.23 -13.19 -34.84
CA LYS A 145 -28.62 -13.55 -35.14
C LYS A 145 -28.69 -13.91 -36.63
N PRO A 146 -28.86 -15.19 -37.01
CA PRO A 146 -29.23 -15.49 -38.39
C PRO A 146 -30.65 -14.97 -38.65
N ARG A 147 -30.84 -14.39 -39.84
CA ARG A 147 -32.12 -13.90 -40.36
C ARG A 147 -33.13 -15.03 -40.54
#